data_AF-A0A1C4Y2E6-F1
#
_entry.id   AF-A0A1C4Y2E6-F1
#
_cell.length_a   1.000
_cell.length_b   1.000
_cell.length_c   1.000
_cell.angle_alpha   90.00
_cell.angle_beta   90.00
_cell.angle_gamma   90.00
#
_symmetry.space_group_name_H-M   'P 1'
#
loop_
_entity.id
_entity.type
_entity.pdbx_description
1 polymer ?
#
loop_
_entity_poly.entity_id
_entity_poly.type
_entity_poly.pdbx_seq_one_letter_code
_entity_poly.pdbx_strand_id
1 'polypeptide(L)'
;MLDSFLQALAAKLVEEILKRLVEWLTPKALRSVPHRASPNCPRCGGYGVRRWMPAGMWLFLPSLLVFAWGFGFTLLGVPVVVLTVVAVVVANGVGGLLSALFTVLALLVPVTLMILGAFGLAHYHSYPPKWCARCHGRWPRRDRDEYLRASAPVVTCGCGQRLRVPRTAAGARLRCPRCRTEHAAPAPTG
;
A
#
# COMPACT_ATOMS: atom_id res chain seq x y z
N MET A 1 -8.21 -36.26 -23.49
CA MET A 1 -9.40 -35.49 -23.05
C MET A 1 -9.36 -35.16 -21.56
N LEU A 2 -8.95 -36.08 -20.69
CA LEU A 2 -8.80 -35.81 -19.25
C LEU A 2 -7.73 -34.75 -18.96
N ASP A 3 -6.59 -34.79 -19.65
CA ASP A 3 -5.48 -33.84 -19.46
C ASP A 3 -5.84 -32.40 -19.83
N SER A 4 -6.56 -32.21 -20.95
CA SER A 4 -7.04 -30.88 -21.38
C SER A 4 -8.08 -30.30 -20.41
N PHE A 5 -8.90 -31.16 -19.80
CA PHE A 5 -9.88 -30.75 -18.80
C PHE A 5 -9.19 -30.37 -17.48
N LEU A 6 -8.22 -31.17 -17.03
CA LEU A 6 -7.44 -30.88 -15.81
C LEU A 6 -6.59 -29.62 -15.94
N GLN A 7 -5.99 -29.36 -17.12
CA GLN A 7 -5.29 -28.10 -17.38
C GLN A 7 -6.22 -26.88 -17.36
N ALA A 8 -7.40 -26.98 -17.99
CA ALA A 8 -8.37 -25.89 -17.98
C ALA A 8 -8.89 -25.59 -16.56
N LEU A 9 -9.13 -26.64 -15.77
CA LEU A 9 -9.57 -26.52 -14.38
C LEU A 9 -8.46 -25.92 -13.51
N ALA A 10 -7.21 -26.36 -13.68
CA ALA A 10 -6.05 -25.79 -13.00
C ALA A 10 -5.87 -24.30 -13.33
N ALA A 11 -5.98 -23.92 -14.61
CA ALA A 11 -5.88 -22.52 -15.03
C ALA A 11 -6.97 -21.64 -14.40
N LYS A 12 -8.22 -22.12 -14.36
CA LYS A 12 -9.32 -21.41 -13.69
C LYS A 12 -9.12 -21.30 -12.18
N LEU A 13 -8.52 -22.32 -11.56
CA LEU A 13 -8.22 -22.33 -10.14
C LEU A 13 -7.09 -21.35 -9.81
N VAL A 14 -6.05 -21.26 -10.66
CA VAL A 14 -5.00 -20.24 -10.57
C VAL A 14 -5.59 -18.83 -10.70
N GLU A 15 -6.45 -18.60 -11.69
CA GLU A 15 -7.09 -17.31 -11.93
C GLU A 15 -7.89 -16.84 -10.70
N GLU A 16 -8.70 -17.73 -10.12
CA GLU A 16 -9.54 -17.41 -8.96
C GLU A 16 -8.71 -17.23 -7.67
N ILE A 17 -7.64 -18.01 -7.49
CA ILE A 17 -6.69 -17.81 -6.38
C ILE A 17 -5.99 -16.45 -6.52
N LEU A 18 -5.46 -16.12 -7.70
CA LEU A 18 -4.80 -14.82 -7.94
C LEU A 18 -5.77 -13.67 -7.68
N LYS A 19 -7.00 -13.78 -8.17
CA LYS A 19 -8.04 -12.77 -7.97
C LYS A 19 -8.33 -12.56 -6.49
N ARG A 20 -8.60 -13.62 -5.73
CA ARG A 20 -8.84 -13.55 -4.28
C ARG A 20 -7.63 -13.05 -3.51
N LEU A 21 -6.43 -13.45 -3.93
CA LEU A 21 -5.19 -13.05 -3.29
C LEU A 21 -4.96 -11.54 -3.47
N VAL A 22 -5.20 -11.00 -4.67
CA VAL A 22 -5.18 -9.55 -4.92
C VAL A 22 -6.28 -8.84 -4.14
N GLU A 23 -7.54 -9.28 -4.25
CA GLU A 23 -8.67 -8.68 -3.51
C GLU A 23 -8.46 -8.66 -1.99
N TRP A 24 -7.72 -9.62 -1.43
CA TRP A 24 -7.42 -9.69 -0.01
C TRP A 24 -6.14 -8.93 0.39
N LEU A 25 -5.06 -9.05 -0.38
CA LEU A 25 -3.79 -8.37 -0.10
C LEU A 25 -3.88 -6.87 -0.36
N THR A 26 -4.53 -6.43 -1.44
CA THR A 26 -4.60 -5.02 -1.81
C THR A 26 -5.18 -4.16 -0.68
N PRO A 27 -6.38 -4.43 -0.12
CA PRO A 27 -6.90 -3.62 0.97
C PRO A 27 -6.09 -3.78 2.26
N LYS A 28 -5.51 -4.95 2.57
CA LYS A 28 -4.69 -5.12 3.77
C LYS A 28 -3.36 -4.40 3.67
N ALA A 29 -2.68 -4.44 2.53
CA ALA A 29 -1.46 -3.71 2.28
C ALA A 29 -1.70 -2.20 2.25
N LEU A 30 -2.82 -1.75 1.66
CA LEU A 30 -3.21 -0.34 1.67
C LEU A 30 -3.60 0.16 3.07
N ARG A 31 -4.20 -0.69 3.92
CA ARG A 31 -4.58 -0.34 5.30
C ARG A 31 -3.44 -0.51 6.32
N SER A 32 -2.53 -1.47 6.10
CA SER A 32 -1.39 -1.74 6.99
C SER A 32 -0.26 -0.73 6.86
N VAL A 33 -0.28 0.09 5.79
CA VAL A 33 0.47 1.32 5.70
C VAL A 33 -0.44 2.44 6.23
N PRO A 34 -0.45 2.74 7.54
CA PRO A 34 -1.14 3.91 8.02
C PRO A 34 -0.48 5.12 7.37
N HIS A 35 -1.11 5.66 6.33
CA HIS A 35 -0.77 6.95 5.74
C HIS A 35 -1.06 8.04 6.78
N ARG A 36 -0.21 8.16 7.81
CA ARG A 36 -0.32 9.22 8.82
C ARG A 36 0.18 10.56 8.30
N ALA A 37 0.86 10.56 7.15
CA ALA A 37 1.28 11.76 6.45
C ALA A 37 0.69 11.75 5.03
N SER A 38 -0.07 12.81 4.71
CA SER A 38 -0.61 13.02 3.36
C SER A 38 0.49 12.81 2.30
N PRO A 39 0.21 12.07 1.21
CA PRO A 39 1.19 11.92 0.12
C PRO A 39 1.52 13.28 -0.52
N ASN A 40 0.60 14.24 -0.38
CA ASN A 40 0.69 15.57 -0.90
C ASN A 40 1.27 16.55 0.12
N CYS A 41 2.00 17.54 -0.39
CA CYS A 41 2.47 18.67 0.39
C CYS A 41 1.28 19.39 1.07
N PRO A 42 1.30 19.60 2.40
CA PRO A 42 0.18 20.26 3.10
C PRO A 42 0.01 21.73 2.72
N ARG A 43 1.02 22.36 2.09
CA ARG A 43 0.99 23.77 1.70
C ARG A 43 0.47 23.99 0.29
N CYS A 44 0.87 23.15 -0.67
CA CYS A 44 0.55 23.33 -2.09
C CYS A 44 -0.23 22.17 -2.72
N GLY A 45 -0.48 21.08 -1.99
CA GLY A 45 -1.14 19.89 -2.51
C GLY A 45 -0.33 19.09 -3.53
N GLY A 46 0.89 19.51 -3.86
CA GLY A 46 1.72 18.86 -4.88
C GLY A 46 2.41 17.57 -4.42
N TYR A 47 2.72 16.71 -5.40
CA TYR A 47 3.60 15.55 -5.26
C TYR A 47 5.08 16.00 -5.22
N GLY A 48 5.97 15.20 -4.61
CA GLY A 48 7.42 15.52 -4.55
C GLY A 48 7.91 16.02 -3.18
N VAL A 49 7.49 15.38 -2.10
CA VAL A 49 7.97 15.66 -0.75
C VAL A 49 9.15 14.75 -0.37
N ARG A 50 10.30 15.35 0.00
CA ARG A 50 11.44 14.62 0.60
C ARG A 50 11.19 14.44 2.10
N ARG A 51 11.27 13.21 2.60
CA ARG A 51 10.96 12.84 4.01
C ARG A 51 12.18 12.88 4.93
N TRP A 52 11.94 13.05 6.23
CA TRP A 52 12.97 13.15 7.28
C TRP A 52 13.66 11.82 7.65
N MET A 53 13.54 10.75 6.86
CA MET A 53 14.07 9.45 7.27
C MET A 53 15.60 9.51 7.43
N PRO A 54 16.17 9.05 8.57
CA PRO A 54 17.63 9.09 8.80
C PRO A 54 18.43 8.32 7.73
N ALA A 55 17.85 7.25 7.17
CA ALA A 55 18.42 6.49 6.04
C ALA A 55 17.96 6.97 4.65
N GLY A 56 17.08 7.98 4.55
CA GLY A 56 16.67 8.59 3.28
C GLY A 56 16.24 7.60 2.18
N MET A 57 16.73 7.82 0.96
CA MET A 57 16.50 6.97 -0.22
C MET A 57 17.05 5.53 -0.04
N TRP A 58 18.06 5.36 0.82
CA TRP A 58 18.77 4.10 1.02
C TRP A 58 17.93 3.01 1.68
N LEU A 59 16.80 3.35 2.30
CA LEU A 59 15.84 2.34 2.78
C LEU A 59 14.64 2.19 1.85
N PHE A 60 14.23 3.28 1.19
CA PHE A 60 13.12 3.27 0.23
C PHE A 60 13.41 2.41 -0.99
N LEU A 61 14.54 2.66 -1.67
CA LEU A 61 14.88 1.97 -2.92
C LEU A 61 15.05 0.45 -2.72
N PRO A 62 15.82 -0.06 -1.73
CA PRO A 62 15.89 -1.50 -1.53
C PRO A 62 14.56 -2.09 -1.05
N SER A 63 13.76 -1.39 -0.24
CA SER A 63 12.43 -1.89 0.14
C SER A 63 11.50 -2.01 -1.06
N LEU A 64 11.55 -1.04 -1.98
CA LEU A 64 10.80 -1.05 -3.23
C LEU A 64 11.26 -2.20 -4.13
N LEU A 65 12.57 -2.40 -4.28
CA LEU A 65 13.13 -3.48 -5.07
C LEU A 65 12.77 -4.85 -4.48
N VAL A 66 12.95 -5.05 -3.17
CA VAL A 66 12.57 -6.29 -2.46
C VAL A 66 11.07 -6.57 -2.60
N PHE A 67 10.23 -5.54 -2.47
CA PHE A 67 8.79 -5.66 -2.68
C PHE A 67 8.47 -6.07 -4.12
N ALA A 68 8.99 -5.34 -5.11
CA ALA A 68 8.75 -5.60 -6.53
C ALA A 68 9.24 -7.00 -6.94
N TRP A 69 10.38 -7.42 -6.39
CA TRP A 69 10.95 -8.72 -6.68
C TRP A 69 10.12 -9.87 -6.08
N GLY A 70 9.74 -9.75 -4.81
CA GLY A 70 8.85 -10.71 -4.14
C GLY A 70 7.48 -10.80 -4.80
N PHE A 71 6.90 -9.64 -5.16
CA PHE A 71 5.62 -9.57 -5.88
C PHE A 71 5.71 -10.21 -7.27
N GLY A 72 6.73 -9.88 -8.07
CA GLY A 72 6.93 -10.45 -9.40
C GLY A 72 7.11 -11.97 -9.36
N PHE A 73 7.91 -12.48 -8.43
CA PHE A 73 8.07 -13.93 -8.26
C PHE A 73 6.81 -14.61 -7.72
N THR A 74 6.00 -13.94 -6.90
CA THR A 74 4.73 -14.51 -6.44
C THR A 74 3.74 -14.62 -7.61
N LEU A 75 3.63 -13.57 -8.43
CA LEU A 75 2.75 -13.57 -9.61
C LEU A 75 3.14 -14.64 -10.64
N LEU A 76 4.44 -14.78 -10.93
CA LEU A 76 4.93 -15.76 -11.91
C LEU A 76 5.06 -17.17 -11.32
N GLY A 77 5.39 -17.28 -10.03
CA GLY A 77 5.63 -18.54 -9.34
C GLY A 77 4.35 -19.29 -9.01
N VAL A 78 3.25 -18.60 -8.67
CA VAL A 78 1.97 -19.27 -8.35
C VAL A 78 1.46 -20.14 -9.52
N PRO A 79 1.38 -19.63 -10.78
CA PRO A 79 0.99 -20.46 -11.93
C PRO A 79 1.92 -21.65 -12.14
N VAL A 80 3.23 -21.44 -12.05
CA VAL A 80 4.23 -22.51 -12.25
C VAL A 80 4.06 -23.60 -11.19
N VAL A 81 3.92 -23.22 -9.92
CA VAL A 81 3.75 -24.17 -8.81
C VAL A 81 2.44 -24.94 -8.94
N VAL A 82 1.34 -24.29 -9.33
CA VAL A 82 0.08 -25.01 -9.53
C VAL A 82 0.19 -26.00 -10.69
N LEU A 83 0.80 -25.62 -11.81
CA LEU A 83 1.00 -26.52 -12.95
C LEU A 83 1.93 -27.69 -12.60
N THR A 84 3.01 -27.46 -11.86
CA THR A 84 3.93 -28.54 -11.45
C THR A 84 3.28 -29.48 -10.44
N VAL A 85 2.54 -28.96 -9.45
CA VAL A 85 1.79 -29.79 -8.49
C VAL A 85 0.79 -30.67 -9.23
N VAL A 86 0.01 -30.10 -10.16
CA VAL A 86 -0.97 -30.87 -10.97
C VAL A 86 -0.25 -31.95 -11.79
N ALA A 87 0.83 -31.60 -12.48
CA ALA A 87 1.59 -32.56 -13.28
C ALA A 87 2.18 -33.71 -12.44
N VAL A 88 2.74 -33.39 -11.26
CA VAL A 88 3.34 -34.37 -10.34
C VAL A 88 2.29 -35.31 -9.76
N VAL A 89 1.12 -34.78 -9.37
CA VAL A 89 0.01 -35.57 -8.83
C VAL A 89 -0.60 -36.48 -9.90
N VAL A 90 -0.76 -35.98 -11.14
CA VAL A 90 -1.26 -36.80 -12.27
C VAL A 90 -0.27 -37.90 -12.63
N ALA A 91 1.04 -37.62 -12.63
CA ALA A 91 2.05 -38.59 -13.03
C ALA A 91 2.37 -39.64 -11.94
N ASN A 92 2.41 -39.25 -10.67
CA ASN A 92 2.95 -40.09 -9.59
C ASN A 92 1.93 -40.46 -8.50
N GLY A 93 0.67 -39.99 -8.60
CA GLY A 93 -0.35 -40.21 -7.58
C GLY A 93 0.12 -39.75 -6.19
N VAL A 94 -0.12 -40.58 -5.17
CA VAL A 94 0.24 -40.28 -3.76
C VAL A 94 1.77 -40.23 -3.55
N GLY A 95 2.58 -40.88 -4.42
CA GLY A 95 4.04 -40.85 -4.32
C GLY A 95 4.65 -39.48 -4.62
N GLY A 96 3.96 -38.63 -5.38
CA GLY A 96 4.39 -37.27 -5.72
C GLY A 96 4.06 -36.20 -4.68
N LEU A 97 3.38 -36.56 -3.59
CA LEU A 97 2.79 -35.59 -2.65
C LEU A 97 3.84 -34.79 -1.88
N LEU A 98 4.97 -35.44 -1.54
CA LEU A 98 6.11 -34.78 -0.88
C LEU A 98 6.77 -33.74 -1.80
N SER A 99 7.03 -34.10 -3.06
CA SER A 99 7.56 -33.15 -4.06
C SER A 99 6.60 -31.98 -4.31
N ALA A 100 5.29 -32.26 -4.40
CA ALA A 100 4.27 -31.22 -4.52
C ALA A 100 4.29 -30.26 -3.32
N LEU A 101 4.43 -30.79 -2.10
CA LEU A 101 4.52 -29.98 -0.88
C LEU A 101 5.74 -29.05 -0.93
N PHE A 102 6.92 -29.55 -1.31
CA PHE A 102 8.13 -28.74 -1.44
C PHE A 102 7.98 -27.62 -2.49
N THR A 103 7.31 -27.89 -3.61
CA THR A 103 7.04 -26.85 -4.62
C THR A 103 6.11 -25.74 -4.10
N VAL A 104 5.16 -26.07 -3.22
CA VAL A 104 4.31 -25.07 -2.57
C VAL A 104 5.10 -24.28 -1.52
N LEU A 105 5.94 -24.95 -0.72
CA LEU A 105 6.82 -24.29 0.26
C LEU A 105 7.79 -23.30 -0.39
N ALA A 106 8.18 -23.53 -1.65
CA ALA A 106 9.04 -22.60 -2.39
C ALA A 106 8.41 -21.20 -2.56
N LEU A 107 7.07 -21.07 -2.52
CA LEU A 107 6.38 -19.77 -2.57
C LEU A 107 6.50 -18.97 -1.28
N LEU A 108 6.92 -19.57 -0.17
CA LEU A 108 7.11 -18.83 1.09
C LEU A 108 8.21 -17.78 0.95
N VAL A 109 9.28 -18.07 0.20
CA VAL A 109 10.40 -17.14 -0.02
C VAL A 109 9.97 -15.85 -0.73
N PRO A 110 9.31 -15.87 -1.91
CA PRO A 110 8.88 -14.63 -2.56
C PRO A 110 7.78 -13.91 -1.76
N VAL A 111 6.89 -14.62 -1.07
CA VAL A 111 5.86 -14.01 -0.22
C VAL A 111 6.49 -13.29 0.97
N THR A 112 7.46 -13.90 1.63
CA THR A 112 8.18 -13.26 2.76
C THR A 112 8.97 -12.04 2.31
N LEU A 113 9.63 -12.09 1.15
CA LEU A 113 10.29 -10.92 0.55
C LEU A 113 9.28 -9.79 0.27
N MET A 114 8.13 -10.11 -0.30
CA MET A 114 7.07 -9.11 -0.54
C MET A 114 6.63 -8.45 0.77
N ILE A 115 6.39 -9.23 1.83
CA ILE A 115 6.00 -8.70 3.15
C ILE A 115 7.09 -7.80 3.74
N LEU A 116 8.36 -8.23 3.71
CA LEU A 116 9.51 -7.45 4.18
C LEU A 116 9.65 -6.11 3.44
N GLY A 117 9.53 -6.13 2.11
CA GLY A 117 9.56 -4.91 1.30
C GLY A 117 8.41 -3.95 1.62
N ALA A 118 7.20 -4.49 1.84
CA ALA A 118 6.04 -3.70 2.24
C ALA A 118 6.24 -3.04 3.62
N PHE A 119 6.80 -3.76 4.60
CA PHE A 119 7.15 -3.20 5.90
C PHE A 119 8.20 -2.08 5.80
N GLY A 120 9.21 -2.27 4.96
CA GLY A 120 10.24 -1.25 4.71
C GLY A 120 9.66 0.03 4.09
N LEU A 121 8.76 -0.10 3.12
CA LEU A 121 8.01 1.02 2.53
C LEU A 121 7.10 1.69 3.57
N ALA A 122 6.37 0.92 4.38
CA ALA A 122 5.51 1.44 5.44
C ALA A 122 6.31 2.26 6.45
N HIS A 123 7.47 1.74 6.85
CA HIS A 123 8.39 2.40 7.75
C HIS A 123 8.90 3.72 7.16
N TYR A 124 9.27 3.74 5.87
CA TYR A 124 9.65 4.98 5.15
C TYR A 124 8.52 6.02 5.14
N HIS A 125 7.30 5.59 4.82
CA HIS A 125 6.14 6.49 4.73
C HIS A 125 5.63 6.99 6.09
N SER A 126 6.04 6.36 7.19
CA SER A 126 5.70 6.81 8.55
C SER A 126 6.39 8.14 8.93
N TYR A 127 7.52 8.48 8.29
CA TYR A 127 8.25 9.71 8.57
C TYR A 127 7.63 10.94 7.89
N PRO A 128 7.53 12.09 8.59
CA PRO A 128 7.00 13.31 8.02
C PRO A 128 7.91 13.89 6.91
N PRO A 129 7.35 14.64 5.96
CA PRO A 129 8.09 15.39 4.95
C PRO A 129 8.95 16.47 5.59
N LYS A 130 10.20 16.56 5.14
CA LYS A 130 11.18 17.61 5.47
C LYS A 130 11.05 18.81 4.56
N TRP A 131 10.86 18.55 3.26
CA TRP A 131 10.90 19.58 2.23
C TRP A 131 10.04 19.19 1.03
N CYS A 132 9.40 20.18 0.39
CA CYS A 132 8.64 19.98 -0.85
C CYS A 132 9.41 20.58 -2.02
N ALA A 133 9.67 19.77 -3.05
CA ALA A 133 10.38 20.22 -4.25
C ALA A 133 9.58 21.24 -5.07
N ARG A 134 8.25 21.25 -4.97
CA ARG A 134 7.36 22.15 -5.74
C ARG A 134 7.24 23.54 -5.13
N CYS A 135 6.94 23.63 -3.83
CA CYS A 135 6.72 24.93 -3.17
C CYS A 135 7.89 25.38 -2.28
N HIS A 136 8.99 24.62 -2.30
CA HIS A 136 10.17 24.80 -1.45
C HIS A 136 9.88 24.90 0.06
N GLY A 137 8.69 24.49 0.50
CA GLY A 137 8.29 24.52 1.90
C GLY A 137 9.19 23.60 2.71
N ARG A 138 9.74 24.10 3.82
CA ARG A 138 10.50 23.33 4.80
C ARG A 138 9.65 23.15 6.05
N TRP A 139 9.71 21.97 6.66
CA TRP A 139 9.06 21.70 7.94
C TRP A 139 10.12 21.42 9.00
N PRO A 140 10.04 22.08 10.17
CA PRO A 140 10.96 21.79 11.27
C PRO A 140 10.83 20.33 11.68
N ARG A 141 11.97 19.68 11.98
CA ARG A 141 11.96 18.38 12.67
C ARG A 141 11.66 18.69 14.14
N ARG A 142 10.59 18.14 14.69
CA ARG A 142 10.65 17.11 15.74
C ARG A 142 9.29 16.65 16.22
N ASP A 143 8.21 17.39 15.95
CA ASP A 143 6.92 17.06 16.55
C ASP A 143 5.91 16.50 15.56
N ARG A 144 5.57 15.22 15.74
CA ARG A 144 4.54 14.52 14.98
C ARG A 144 3.24 15.32 15.02
N ASP A 145 2.88 15.84 16.17
CA ASP A 145 1.61 16.54 16.34
C ASP A 145 1.57 17.89 15.64
N GLU A 146 2.72 18.56 15.51
CA GLU A 146 2.84 19.79 14.71
C GLU A 146 2.67 19.49 13.22
N TYR A 147 3.27 18.41 12.73
CA TYR A 147 3.08 17.98 11.35
C TYR A 147 1.62 17.58 11.07
N LEU A 148 1.01 16.82 11.97
CA LEU A 148 -0.39 16.40 11.85
C LEU A 148 -1.35 17.60 11.88
N ARG A 149 -1.07 18.62 12.71
CA ARG A 149 -1.77 19.91 12.71
C ARG A 149 -1.60 20.68 11.40
N ALA A 150 -0.41 20.70 10.81
CA ALA A 150 -0.14 21.38 9.54
C ALA A 150 -0.76 20.66 8.33
N SER A 151 -0.88 19.33 8.39
CA SER A 151 -1.51 18.48 7.36
C SER A 151 -3.03 18.40 7.43
N ALA A 152 -3.65 19.12 8.37
CA ALA A 152 -5.08 19.15 8.53
C ALA A 152 -5.75 19.65 7.24
N PRO A 153 -6.84 19.00 6.77
CA PRO A 153 -7.46 19.35 5.51
C PRO A 153 -7.92 20.81 5.52
N VAL A 154 -7.74 21.48 4.39
CA VAL A 154 -8.14 22.88 4.20
C VAL A 154 -9.32 22.93 3.26
N VAL A 155 -10.41 23.55 3.69
CA VAL A 155 -11.60 23.80 2.87
C VAL A 155 -11.66 25.29 2.55
N THR A 156 -11.88 25.65 1.30
CA THR A 156 -12.10 27.04 0.89
C THR A 156 -13.60 27.38 0.93
N CYS A 157 -14.02 28.35 1.76
CA CYS A 157 -15.38 28.95 1.63
C CYS A 157 -15.47 29.67 0.29
N GLY A 158 -16.67 29.76 -0.28
CA GLY A 158 -16.96 30.57 -1.47
C GLY A 158 -16.58 32.06 -1.32
N CYS A 159 -16.39 32.56 -0.09
CA CYS A 159 -15.86 33.91 0.17
C CYS A 159 -14.33 34.03 0.05
N GLY A 160 -13.64 32.96 -0.37
CA GLY A 160 -12.18 32.88 -0.50
C GLY A 160 -11.43 32.56 0.79
N GLN A 161 -12.11 32.44 1.94
CA GLN A 161 -11.48 32.12 3.21
C GLN A 161 -11.05 30.64 3.26
N ARG A 162 -9.79 30.38 3.59
CA ARG A 162 -9.25 29.04 3.84
C ARG A 162 -9.52 28.62 5.29
N LEU A 163 -10.30 27.56 5.48
CA LEU A 163 -10.68 26.98 6.77
C LEU A 163 -9.84 25.73 7.02
N ARG A 164 -9.10 25.68 8.13
CA ARG A 164 -8.41 24.47 8.57
C ARG A 164 -9.39 23.60 9.35
N VAL A 165 -9.55 22.35 8.95
CA VAL A 165 -10.42 21.38 9.62
C VAL A 165 -9.65 20.76 10.80
N PRO A 166 -10.02 21.01 12.07
CA PRO A 166 -9.43 20.27 13.18
C PRO A 166 -9.74 18.78 13.06
N ARG A 167 -8.79 17.91 13.40
CA ARG A 167 -8.97 16.45 13.27
C ARG A 167 -10.12 15.88 14.10
N THR A 168 -10.41 16.51 15.23
CA THR A 168 -11.56 16.18 16.10
C THR A 168 -12.91 16.54 15.47
N ALA A 169 -12.90 17.31 14.39
CA ALA A 169 -14.07 17.78 13.66
C ALA A 169 -14.22 17.11 12.28
N ALA A 170 -13.53 15.99 12.03
CA ALA A 170 -13.73 15.22 10.80
C ALA A 170 -15.18 14.71 10.75
N GLY A 171 -15.92 15.06 9.69
CA GLY A 171 -17.37 14.85 9.58
C GLY A 171 -18.26 15.88 10.30
N ALA A 172 -17.69 16.87 11.00
CA ALA A 172 -18.46 17.95 11.62
C ALA A 172 -18.70 19.12 10.65
N ARG A 173 -19.70 19.97 10.96
CA ARG A 173 -19.97 21.20 10.21
C ARG A 173 -19.00 22.30 10.66
N LEU A 174 -18.22 22.84 9.73
CA LEU A 174 -17.32 23.95 9.95
C LEU A 174 -18.02 25.25 9.54
N ARG A 175 -18.12 26.19 10.48
CA ARG A 175 -18.65 27.52 10.19
C ARG A 175 -17.52 28.47 9.80
N CYS A 176 -17.64 29.13 8.66
CA CYS A 176 -16.64 30.10 8.26
C CYS A 176 -16.73 31.38 9.13
N PRO A 177 -15.61 31.91 9.67
CA PRO A 177 -15.65 33.12 10.48
C PRO A 177 -16.00 34.38 9.65
N ARG A 178 -15.79 34.34 8.33
CA ARG A 178 -16.02 35.49 7.44
C ARG A 178 -17.43 35.51 6.83
N CYS A 179 -17.82 34.42 6.16
CA CYS A 179 -19.09 34.30 5.44
C CYS A 179 -20.21 33.70 6.31
N ARG A 180 -19.90 33.17 7.51
CA ARG A 180 -20.80 32.42 8.42
C ARG A 180 -21.50 31.20 7.81
N THR A 181 -21.20 30.84 6.56
CA THR A 181 -21.71 29.63 5.90
C THR A 181 -21.11 28.38 6.53
N GLU A 182 -21.93 27.34 6.56
CA GLU A 182 -21.53 26.02 7.04
C GLU A 182 -20.97 25.19 5.88
N HIS A 183 -19.86 24.51 6.13
CA HIS A 183 -19.25 23.57 5.20
C HIS A 183 -19.11 22.23 5.90
N ALA A 184 -19.46 21.14 5.20
CA ALA A 184 -19.17 19.81 5.70
C ALA A 184 -17.64 19.61 5.71
N ALA A 185 -17.07 19.27 6.87
CA ALA A 185 -15.72 18.77 6.89
C ALA A 185 -15.63 17.48 6.08
N PRO A 186 -14.56 17.26 5.30
CA PRO A 186 -14.36 16.00 4.61
C PRO A 186 -14.38 14.86 5.64
N ALA A 187 -15.18 13.82 5.36
CA ALA A 187 -15.20 12.62 6.18
C ALA A 187 -13.79 12.01 6.21
N PRO A 188 -13.35 11.42 7.34
CA PRO A 188 -12.13 10.65 7.33
C PRO A 188 -12.33 9.49 6.34
N THR A 189 -11.58 9.48 5.24
CA THR A 189 -11.51 8.33 4.35
C THR A 189 -10.85 7.20 5.14
N GLY A 190 -11.66 6.26 5.63
CA GLY A 190 -11.22 5.05 6.33
C GLY A 190 -10.66 4.00 5.39
#